data_AF-A0A6I5P0X6-F1
#
_entry.id   AF-A0A6I5P0X6-F1
#
_cell.length_a   1.000
_cell.length_b   1.000
_cell.length_c   1.000
_cell.angle_alpha   90.00
_cell.angle_beta   90.00
_cell.angle_gamma   90.00
#
_symmetry.space_group_name_H-M   'P 1'
#
loop_
_entity.id
_entity.type
_entity.pdbx_description
1 polymer ?
#
loop_
_entity_poly.entity_id
_entity_poly.type
_entity_poly.pdbx_seq_one_letter_code
_entity_poly.pdbx_strand_id
1 'polypeptide(L)' 'HCHRGSYALNAAMTVANDQIPPTINLEHPDDDCDLDYVPHQSRQQPVEVALSNSFGFGGHNVTLVFQKYRS' A
#
# COMPACT_ATOMS: atom_id res chain seq x y z
N HIS A 1 -5.78 -20.23 4.87
CA HIS A 1 -4.62 -19.35 4.66
C HIS A 1 -4.97 -18.25 3.67
N CYS A 2 -5.46 -17.12 4.15
CA CYS A 2 -5.91 -16.00 3.32
C CYS A 2 -5.04 -14.77 3.64
N HIS A 3 -4.01 -14.52 2.83
CA HIS A 3 -3.19 -13.31 2.91
C HIS A 3 -3.91 -12.05 2.40
N ARG A 4 -5.23 -12.11 2.13
CA ARG A 4 -5.98 -10.93 1.66
C ARG A 4 -6.22 -9.88 2.76
N GLY A 5 -6.07 -10.25 4.04
CA GLY A 5 -6.27 -9.33 5.16
C GLY A 5 -5.09 -8.41 5.48
N SER A 6 -3.86 -8.76 5.07
CA SER A 6 -2.66 -8.00 5.48
C SER A 6 -2.53 -6.65 4.78
N TYR A 7 -2.86 -6.57 3.48
CA TYR A 7 -2.68 -5.34 2.72
C TYR A 7 -3.69 -4.25 3.08
N ALA A 8 -4.94 -4.63 3.36
CA ALA A 8 -5.96 -3.71 3.84
C ALA A 8 -5.62 -3.14 5.22
N LEU A 9 -5.12 -3.98 6.14
CA LEU A 9 -4.63 -3.54 7.44
C LEU A 9 -3.46 -2.57 7.29
N ASN A 10 -2.50 -2.87 6.41
CA ASN A 10 -1.36 -1.98 6.16
C ASN A 10 -1.81 -0.61 5.66
N ALA A 11 -2.75 -0.54 4.71
CA ALA A 11 -3.29 0.72 4.22
C ALA A 11 -3.98 1.54 5.33
N ALA A 12 -4.78 0.89 6.18
CA ALA A 12 -5.40 1.53 7.34
C ALA A 12 -4.35 2.06 8.34
N MET A 13 -3.30 1.27 8.62
CA MET A 13 -2.21 1.66 9.51
C MET A 13 -1.36 2.79 8.93
N THR A 14 -1.16 2.83 7.62
CA THR A 14 -0.46 3.93 6.95
C THR A 14 -1.20 5.26 7.12
N VAL A 15 -2.52 5.26 6.94
CA VAL A 15 -3.36 6.44 7.17
C VAL A 15 -3.37 6.85 8.65
N ALA A 16 -3.39 5.86 9.57
CA ALA A 16 -3.43 6.13 11.00
C ALA A 16 -2.11 6.70 11.56
N ASN A 17 -0.96 6.26 11.03
CA ASN A 17 0.36 6.56 11.59
C ASN A 17 1.20 7.54 10.74
N ASP A 18 0.69 7.99 9.59
CA ASP A 18 1.44 8.84 8.65
C ASP A 18 2.77 8.21 8.21
N GLN A 19 2.78 6.87 8.08
CA GLN A 19 3.97 6.09 7.76
C GLN A 19 3.70 5.12 6.61
N ILE A 20 4.44 5.29 5.53
CA ILE A 20 4.36 4.47 4.32
C ILE A 20 5.37 3.33 4.43
N PRO A 21 4.94 2.05 4.37
CA PRO A 21 5.84 0.91 4.47
C PRO A 21 6.73 0.80 3.23
N PRO A 22 7.94 0.21 3.36
CA PRO A 22 8.84 0.05 2.24
C PRO A 22 8.51 -1.14 1.35
N THR A 23 8.92 -1.04 0.09
CA THR A 23 9.13 -2.18 -0.80
C THR A 23 10.55 -2.70 -0.60
N ILE A 24 10.71 -3.69 0.28
CA ILE A 24 12.02 -4.11 0.81
C ILE A 24 12.99 -4.71 -0.23
N ASN A 25 12.47 -5.42 -1.24
CA ASN A 25 13.26 -6.23 -2.18
C ASN A 25 13.35 -5.62 -3.59
N LEU A 26 13.23 -4.30 -3.72
CA LEU A 26 13.27 -3.62 -5.02
C LEU A 26 14.71 -3.18 -5.37
N GLU A 27 15.53 -4.12 -5.85
CA GLU A 27 16.94 -3.84 -6.23
C GLU A 27 17.12 -3.44 -7.70
N HIS A 28 16.33 -4.06 -8.58
CA HIS A 28 16.40 -3.88 -10.03
C HIS A 28 14.98 -3.53 -10.51
N PRO A 29 14.55 -2.26 -10.39
CA PRO A 29 13.26 -1.83 -10.93
C PRO A 29 13.25 -2.02 -12.45
N ASP A 30 12.10 -2.41 -12.98
CA ASP A 30 11.87 -2.50 -14.42
C ASP A 30 11.80 -1.09 -15.02
N ASP A 31 12.28 -0.91 -16.25
CA ASP A 31 12.22 0.38 -16.97
C ASP A 31 10.76 0.85 -17.16
N ASP A 32 9.81 -0.10 -17.25
CA ASP A 32 8.38 0.19 -17.34
C ASP A 32 7.74 0.57 -15.99
N CYS A 33 8.48 0.44 -14.87
CA CYS A 33 8.02 0.72 -13.50
C CYS A 33 8.65 2.03 -13.00
N ASP A 34 8.09 3.17 -13.41
CA ASP A 34 8.63 4.52 -13.17
C ASP A 34 8.02 5.27 -11.97
N LEU A 35 7.14 4.61 -11.20
CA LEU A 35 6.48 5.20 -10.03
C LEU A 35 7.36 5.18 -8.77
N ASP A 36 6.95 5.95 -7.75
CA ASP A 36 7.60 5.92 -6.44
C ASP A 36 7.08 4.77 -5.58
N TYR A 37 7.81 3.66 -5.57
CA TYR A 37 7.47 2.45 -4.83
C TYR A 37 8.00 2.42 -3.39
N VAL A 38 8.60 3.51 -2.88
CA VAL A 38 9.19 3.58 -1.53
C VAL A 38 10.17 2.41 -1.26
N PRO A 39 11.29 2.32 -1.99
CA PRO A 39 12.19 1.18 -1.86
C PRO A 39 12.94 1.16 -0.52
N HIS A 40 13.11 -0.04 0.04
CA HIS A 40 13.96 -0.38 1.19
C HIS A 40 13.61 0.23 2.57
N GLN A 41 13.31 1.53 2.65
CA GLN A 41 13.08 2.23 3.92
C GLN A 41 11.69 2.86 3.99
N SER A 42 11.03 2.72 5.13
CA SER A 42 9.72 3.35 5.35
C SER A 42 9.83 4.86 5.24
N ARG A 43 8.80 5.52 4.73
CA ARG A 43 8.74 6.98 4.62
C ARG A 43 7.71 7.55 5.59
N GLN A 44 8.12 8.49 6.43
CA GLN A 44 7.19 9.29 7.23
C GLN A 44 6.64 10.43 6.36
N GLN A 45 5.33 10.48 6.17
CA GLN A 45 4.65 11.50 5.38
C GLN A 45 3.18 11.58 5.81
N PRO A 46 2.55 12.76 5.88
CA PRO A 46 1.12 12.86 6.07
C PRO A 46 0.35 12.06 5.00
N VAL A 47 -0.48 11.11 5.43
CA VAL A 47 -1.36 10.31 4.56
C VAL A 47 -2.80 10.49 4.99
N GLU A 48 -3.56 11.18 4.15
CA GLU A 48 -4.99 11.44 4.40
C GLU A 48 -5.89 10.36 3.80
N VAL A 49 -5.46 9.75 2.70
CA VAL A 49 -6.19 8.71 1.97
C VAL A 49 -5.21 7.64 1.50
N ALA A 50 -5.60 6.37 1.60
CA ALA A 50 -4.85 5.25 1.05
C ALA A 50 -5.78 4.28 0.30
N LEU A 51 -5.24 3.65 -0.74
CA LEU A 51 -5.91 2.61 -1.52
C LEU A 51 -5.25 1.25 -1.26
N SER A 52 -6.06 0.21 -1.12
CA SER A 52 -5.60 -1.18 -1.09
C SER A 52 -6.19 -1.93 -2.27
N ASN A 53 -5.37 -2.19 -3.28
CA ASN A 53 -5.74 -2.96 -4.47
C ASN A 53 -5.48 -4.45 -4.26
N SER A 54 -6.36 -5.29 -4.79
CA SER A 54 -6.24 -6.74 -4.77
C SER A 54 -6.72 -7.31 -6.10
N PHE A 55 -5.78 -7.82 -6.89
CA PHE A 55 -6.02 -8.46 -8.18
C PHE A 55 -5.80 -9.96 -8.03
N GLY A 56 -6.89 -10.70 -7.83
CA GLY A 56 -6.88 -12.15 -7.62
C GLY A 56 -6.97 -12.91 -8.94
N PHE A 57 -6.36 -14.09 -8.96
CA PHE A 57 -6.50 -15.04 -10.08
C PHE A 57 -7.98 -15.31 -10.41
N GLY A 58 -8.28 -15.48 -11.70
CA GLY A 58 -9.65 -15.64 -12.19
C GLY A 58 -10.41 -14.33 -12.43
N GLY A 59 -9.72 -13.18 -12.46
CA GLY A 59 -10.31 -11.88 -12.84
C GLY A 59 -11.00 -11.11 -11.71
N HIS A 60 -10.72 -11.46 -10.45
CA HIS A 60 -11.30 -10.78 -9.30
C HIS A 60 -10.49 -9.53 -8.95
N ASN A 61 -11.02 -8.35 -9.26
CA ASN A 61 -10.37 -7.07 -8.97
C ASN A 61 -11.15 -6.34 -7.87
N VAL A 62 -10.51 -6.05 -6.75
CA VAL A 62 -11.10 -5.36 -5.60
C VAL A 62 -10.18 -4.21 -5.17
N THR A 63 -10.76 -3.05 -4.93
CA THR A 63 -10.07 -1.87 -4.39
C THR A 63 -10.82 -1.38 -3.16
N LEU A 64 -10.09 -1.16 -2.06
CA LEU A 64 -10.60 -0.54 -0.83
C LEU A 64 -9.99 0.86 -0.68
N VAL A 65 -10.78 1.81 -0.17
CA VAL A 65 -10.35 3.19 0.13
C VAL A 65 -10.43 3.41 1.63
N PHE A 66 -9.36 3.92 2.22
CA PHE A 66 -9.28 4.32 3.61
C PHE A 66 -9.01 5.82 3.68
N GLN A 67 -9.71 6.53 4.56
CA GLN A 67 -9.52 7.96 4.79
C GLN A 67 -9.34 8.21 6.28
N LYS A 68 -8.47 9.15 6.63
CA LYS A 68 -8.25 9.55 8.02
C LYS A 68 -9.54 10.12 8.60
N TYR A 69 -9.96 9.60 9.75
CA TYR A 69 -11.15 10.10 10.42
C TYR A 69 -10.90 11.51 10.94
N ARG A 70 -11.80 12.45 10.60
CA ARG A 70 -11.79 13.83 11.09
C ARG A 70 -13.12 14.07 11.81
N SER A 71 -13.04 14.37 13.11
CA SER A 71 -14.20 14.73 13.95
C SER A 71 -14.56 16.20 13.81
#